data_AF-A0A7C2NDC3-F1
#
_entry.id   AF-A0A7C2NDC3-F1
#
_cell.length_a   1.000
_cell.length_b   1.000
_cell.length_c   1.000
_cell.angle_alpha   90.00
_cell.angle_beta   90.00
_cell.angle_gamma   90.00
#
_symmetry.space_group_name_H-M   'P 1'
#
loop_
_entity.id
_entity.type
_entity.pdbx_description
1 polymer ?
#
loop_
_entity_poly.entity_id
_entity_poly.type
_entity_poly.pdbx_seq_one_letter_code
_entity_poly.pdbx_strand_id
1 'polypeptide(L)'
;MRRRSAWRSSARVALAAAALLACAGAPRLRDPAKSGVWGYLRLVPHEGVRAQDIAGATGGYGDRRYADAPLVDYSKPGFAVVYLDGEAVDGPPVALALRAGAAGLRFEPDTGAVAAGGRVVVENRSGAARVVSCPAAGVLRRVEDGASLAFQAGRAGELEVFAPDDPRARARVFAAPGPFAAVDEAGRYALLDVEPGARRLHAWHSRLPPAARAVELAPGTVTRVDLELGVGHAGGEGGDAR
;
A
#
# COMPACT_ATOMS: atom_id res chain seq x y z
N MET A 1 46.94 -47.94 -6.64
CA MET A 1 45.59 -47.34 -6.55
C MET A 1 45.36 -46.76 -5.14
N ARG A 2 45.56 -45.46 -4.94
CA ARG A 2 45.03 -44.69 -3.79
C ARG A 2 44.90 -43.22 -4.21
N ARG A 3 43.67 -42.73 -4.46
CA ARG A 3 43.37 -41.30 -4.60
C ARG A 3 42.61 -40.85 -3.36
N ARG A 4 43.22 -39.94 -2.58
CA ARG A 4 42.64 -39.30 -1.41
C ARG A 4 42.26 -37.85 -1.73
N SER A 5 41.05 -37.49 -1.29
CA SER A 5 40.59 -36.21 -0.74
C SER A 5 40.88 -34.89 -1.48
N ALA A 6 39.84 -34.32 -2.08
CA ALA A 6 39.70 -32.87 -2.31
C ALA A 6 38.24 -32.46 -2.07
N TRP A 7 37.81 -32.43 -0.80
CA TRP A 7 36.44 -32.03 -0.44
C TRP A 7 36.41 -31.33 0.91
N ARG A 8 37.16 -30.23 1.05
CA ARG A 8 37.17 -29.38 2.26
C ARG A 8 37.46 -27.90 1.94
N SER A 9 36.70 -27.26 1.05
CA SER A 9 36.86 -25.81 0.82
C SER A 9 35.56 -25.02 0.65
N SER A 10 34.39 -25.65 0.53
CA SER A 10 33.15 -24.94 0.19
C SER A 10 32.32 -24.44 1.38
N ALA A 11 32.66 -24.81 2.62
CA ALA A 11 31.81 -24.54 3.78
C ALA A 11 31.98 -23.15 4.43
N ARG A 12 33.01 -22.37 4.07
CA ARG A 12 33.29 -21.06 4.72
C ARG A 12 32.69 -19.85 4.00
N VAL A 13 32.25 -19.99 2.75
CA VAL A 13 31.64 -18.88 2.00
C VAL A 13 30.16 -18.70 2.33
N ALA A 14 29.46 -19.76 2.74
CA ALA A 14 28.02 -19.73 3.02
C ALA A 14 27.64 -18.97 4.33
N LEU A 15 28.53 -18.87 5.31
CA LEU A 15 28.23 -18.22 6.59
C LEU A 15 28.36 -16.69 6.57
N ALA A 16 29.12 -16.12 5.62
CA ALA A 16 29.29 -14.66 5.53
C ALA A 16 28.11 -13.96 4.85
N ALA A 17 27.37 -14.64 3.97
CA ALA A 17 26.23 -14.06 3.26
C ALA A 17 24.98 -13.92 4.14
N ALA A 18 24.79 -14.79 5.14
CA ALA A 18 23.63 -14.74 6.04
C ALA A 18 23.68 -13.56 7.04
N ALA A 19 24.87 -13.07 7.39
CA ALA A 19 25.04 -11.96 8.34
C ALA A 19 24.75 -10.58 7.71
N LEU A 20 24.88 -10.43 6.39
CA LEU A 20 24.65 -9.15 5.71
C LEU A 20 23.16 -8.86 5.44
N LEU A 21 22.29 -9.87 5.46
CA LEU A 21 20.85 -9.70 5.20
C LEU A 21 20.03 -9.33 6.45
N ALA A 22 20.60 -9.45 7.65
CA ALA A 22 19.91 -9.17 8.91
C ALA A 22 20.00 -7.70 9.38
N CYS A 23 20.75 -6.85 8.67
CA CYS A 23 21.03 -5.47 9.08
C CYS A 23 20.25 -4.43 8.26
N ALA A 24 19.00 -4.70 7.90
CA ALA A 24 18.08 -3.60 7.56
C ALA A 24 17.78 -2.83 8.87
N GLY A 25 18.70 -1.94 9.25
CA GLY A 25 18.61 -1.16 10.47
C GLY A 25 17.27 -0.42 10.54
N ALA A 26 16.76 -0.27 11.76
CA ALA A 26 15.58 0.56 12.00
C ALA A 26 15.79 1.95 11.37
N PRO A 27 14.77 2.52 10.73
CA PRO A 27 14.87 3.89 10.23
C PRO A 27 15.19 4.83 11.39
N ARG A 28 15.91 5.93 11.12
CA ARG A 28 16.33 6.89 12.14
C ARG A 28 15.37 8.07 12.20
N LEU A 29 15.06 8.52 13.41
CA LEU A 29 14.32 9.78 13.65
C LEU A 29 15.18 10.99 13.29
N ARG A 30 14.54 12.06 12.84
CA ARG A 30 15.19 13.36 12.65
C ARG A 30 15.13 14.18 13.93
N ASP A 31 14.06 14.02 14.70
CA ASP A 31 13.85 14.71 15.98
C ASP A 31 13.75 13.69 17.13
N PRO A 32 14.67 13.72 18.12
CA PRO A 32 14.65 12.82 19.26
C PRO A 32 13.46 13.03 20.21
N ALA A 33 12.72 14.14 20.12
CA ALA A 33 11.50 14.35 20.88
C ALA A 33 10.28 13.63 20.25
N LYS A 34 10.39 13.23 18.98
CA LYS A 34 9.35 12.49 18.25
C LYS A 34 9.51 10.99 18.43
N SER A 35 8.55 10.27 17.87
CA SER A 35 8.55 8.82 17.79
C SER A 35 8.45 8.35 16.33
N GLY A 36 8.62 7.05 16.14
CA GLY A 36 8.38 6.41 14.85
C GLY A 36 7.82 5.00 15.00
N VAL A 37 7.23 4.51 13.92
CA VAL A 37 6.81 3.12 13.79
C VAL A 37 7.18 2.61 12.41
N TRP A 38 7.64 1.37 12.34
CA TRP A 38 8.00 0.72 11.08
C TRP A 38 7.67 -0.76 11.15
N GLY A 39 7.65 -1.42 10.01
CA GLY A 39 7.58 -2.87 9.95
C GLY A 39 7.20 -3.35 8.57
N TYR A 40 6.59 -4.54 8.54
CA TYR A 40 6.13 -5.18 7.31
C TYR A 40 4.62 -5.38 7.33
N LEU A 41 3.99 -5.06 6.21
CA LEU A 41 2.61 -5.43 5.89
C LEU A 41 2.62 -6.71 5.05
N ARG A 42 1.87 -7.71 5.48
CA ARG A 42 1.68 -8.96 4.74
C ARG A 42 0.23 -9.15 4.37
N LEU A 43 -0.02 -9.68 3.18
CA LEU A 43 -1.35 -10.12 2.80
C LEU A 43 -1.48 -11.60 3.16
N VAL A 44 -2.53 -11.94 3.89
CA VAL A 44 -2.80 -13.30 4.36
C VAL A 44 -4.05 -13.82 3.62
N PRO A 45 -3.94 -14.94 2.87
CA PRO A 45 -5.11 -15.54 2.24
C PRO A 45 -6.04 -16.13 3.30
N HIS A 46 -7.30 -16.38 2.92
CA HIS A 46 -8.24 -17.09 3.78
C HIS A 46 -7.69 -18.46 4.18
N GLU A 47 -7.93 -18.87 5.43
CA GLU A 47 -7.59 -20.22 5.90
C GLU A 47 -8.14 -21.28 4.94
N GLY A 48 -7.28 -22.24 4.56
CA GLY A 48 -7.62 -23.30 3.61
C GLY A 48 -7.37 -22.97 2.13
N VAL A 49 -7.03 -21.72 1.78
CA VAL A 49 -6.63 -21.36 0.41
C VAL A 49 -5.10 -21.38 0.30
N ARG A 50 -4.52 -22.37 -0.37
CA ARG A 50 -3.07 -22.37 -0.67
C ARG A 50 -2.83 -21.69 -2.01
N ALA A 51 -1.74 -20.94 -2.14
CA ALA A 51 -1.35 -20.30 -3.39
C ALA A 51 -1.20 -21.31 -4.56
N GLN A 52 -0.85 -22.56 -4.25
CA GLN A 52 -0.75 -23.65 -5.22
C GLN A 52 -2.11 -24.06 -5.80
N ASP A 53 -3.19 -23.96 -5.01
CA ASP A 53 -4.56 -24.28 -5.45
C ASP A 53 -5.11 -23.23 -6.42
N ILE A 54 -4.49 -22.05 -6.45
CA ILE A 54 -4.86 -20.97 -7.36
C ILE A 54 -4.12 -21.10 -8.71
N ALA A 55 -2.87 -21.56 -8.69
CA ALA A 55 -2.07 -21.75 -9.90
C ALA A 55 -2.44 -23.02 -10.69
N GLY A 56 -3.07 -24.01 -10.06
CA GLY A 56 -3.62 -25.21 -10.69
C GLY A 56 -5.14 -25.26 -10.54
N ALA A 57 -5.89 -24.77 -11.53
CA ALA A 57 -7.33 -24.58 -11.50
C ALA A 57 -8.17 -25.88 -11.35
N THR A 58 -8.19 -26.47 -10.15
CA THR A 58 -9.13 -27.52 -9.74
C THR A 58 -9.95 -27.16 -8.50
N GLY A 59 -9.75 -25.97 -7.91
CA GLY A 59 -10.55 -25.42 -6.81
C GLY A 59 -11.70 -24.51 -7.25
N GLY A 60 -12.45 -23.94 -6.31
CA GLY A 60 -13.62 -23.06 -6.58
C GLY A 60 -13.37 -21.81 -7.45
N TYR A 61 -12.10 -21.44 -7.67
CA TYR A 61 -11.68 -20.42 -8.63
C TYR A 61 -11.60 -20.90 -10.09
N GLY A 62 -11.73 -22.20 -10.35
CA GLY A 62 -11.82 -22.78 -11.70
C GLY A 62 -13.20 -22.64 -12.34
N ASP A 63 -14.18 -22.09 -11.63
CA ASP A 63 -15.49 -21.78 -12.18
C ASP A 63 -15.38 -20.63 -13.20
N ARG A 64 -15.97 -20.82 -14.39
CA ARG A 64 -16.02 -19.79 -15.45
C ARG A 64 -16.57 -18.46 -14.98
N ARG A 65 -17.41 -18.47 -13.94
CA ARG A 65 -17.95 -17.24 -13.33
C ARG A 65 -16.87 -16.34 -12.72
N TYR A 66 -15.71 -16.88 -12.38
CA TYR A 66 -14.58 -16.13 -11.82
C TYR A 66 -13.41 -16.00 -12.80
N ALA A 67 -13.56 -16.38 -14.07
CA ALA A 67 -12.49 -16.32 -15.06
C ALA A 67 -11.93 -14.90 -15.26
N ASP A 68 -12.78 -13.88 -15.08
CA ASP A 68 -12.40 -12.47 -15.21
C ASP A 68 -12.13 -11.78 -13.86
N ALA A 69 -12.24 -12.51 -12.75
CA ALA A 69 -12.00 -11.93 -11.43
C ALA A 69 -10.49 -11.68 -11.24
N PRO A 70 -10.06 -10.42 -11.03
CA PRO A 70 -8.64 -10.12 -10.88
C PRO A 70 -8.14 -10.70 -9.55
N LEU A 71 -7.32 -11.74 -9.64
CA LEU A 71 -6.75 -12.41 -8.49
C LEU A 71 -5.81 -11.47 -7.71
N VAL A 72 -5.86 -11.54 -6.38
CA VAL A 72 -4.91 -10.86 -5.51
C VAL A 72 -3.66 -11.73 -5.37
N ASP A 73 -2.51 -11.19 -5.75
CA ASP A 73 -1.22 -11.82 -5.49
C ASP A 73 -0.81 -11.56 -4.03
N TYR A 74 -1.09 -12.49 -3.13
CA TYR A 74 -0.76 -12.35 -1.71
C TYR A 74 0.75 -12.27 -1.41
N SER A 75 1.61 -12.60 -2.38
CA SER A 75 3.07 -12.45 -2.22
C SER A 75 3.54 -11.00 -2.37
N LYS A 76 2.71 -10.14 -2.97
CA LYS A 76 3.00 -8.73 -3.21
C LYS A 76 1.84 -7.88 -2.69
N PRO A 77 2.06 -7.02 -1.67
CA PRO A 77 0.99 -6.22 -1.13
C PRO A 77 0.36 -5.24 -2.13
N GLY A 78 1.02 -5.00 -3.26
CA GLY A 78 0.58 -4.00 -4.23
C GLY A 78 0.60 -2.61 -3.59
N PHE A 79 -0.37 -1.77 -3.98
CA PHE A 79 -0.55 -0.48 -3.34
C PHE A 79 -1.35 -0.63 -2.04
N ALA A 80 -0.68 -0.41 -0.91
CA ALA A 80 -1.28 -0.33 0.41
C ALA A 80 -0.77 0.90 1.15
N VAL A 81 -1.54 1.36 2.13
CA VAL A 81 -1.21 2.52 2.96
C VAL A 81 -1.30 2.13 4.43
N VAL A 82 -0.27 2.46 5.19
CA VAL A 82 -0.28 2.37 6.65
C VAL A 82 -0.36 3.76 7.23
N TYR A 83 -1.28 3.98 8.18
CA TYR A 83 -1.50 5.30 8.78
C TYR A 83 -1.80 5.20 10.28
N LEU A 84 -1.58 6.29 11.00
CA LEU A 84 -1.99 6.45 12.39
C LEU A 84 -3.28 7.28 12.45
N ASP A 85 -4.16 6.98 13.40
CA ASP A 85 -5.22 7.91 13.78
C ASP A 85 -4.60 9.21 14.33
N GLY A 86 -5.19 10.35 13.99
CA GLY A 86 -4.72 11.66 14.43
C GLY A 86 -5.13 12.77 13.47
N GLU A 87 -4.46 13.91 13.61
CA GLU A 87 -4.59 15.02 12.68
C GLU A 87 -3.80 14.73 11.40
N ALA A 88 -4.41 15.07 10.26
CA ALA A 88 -3.78 14.93 8.96
C ALA A 88 -2.51 15.79 8.92
N VAL A 89 -1.40 15.18 8.49
CA VAL A 89 -0.14 15.90 8.32
C VAL A 89 -0.05 16.39 6.89
N ASP A 90 0.31 17.66 6.72
CA ASP A 90 0.56 18.22 5.40
C ASP A 90 1.56 17.35 4.62
N GLY A 91 1.14 16.96 3.42
CA GLY A 91 1.91 16.11 2.53
C GLY A 91 2.03 16.71 1.13
N PRO A 92 2.95 16.20 0.31
CA PRO A 92 3.00 16.56 -1.09
C PRO A 92 1.69 16.18 -1.78
N PRO A 93 1.31 16.88 -2.88
CA PRO A 93 0.17 16.46 -3.66
C PRO A 93 0.42 15.09 -4.29
N VAL A 94 -0.65 14.32 -4.48
CA VAL A 94 -0.59 13.15 -5.37
C VAL A 94 -0.78 13.61 -6.81
N ALA A 95 0.15 13.23 -7.68
CA ALA A 95 0.12 13.55 -9.11
C ALA A 95 -0.27 12.31 -9.92
N LEU A 96 -1.29 12.43 -10.74
CA LEU A 96 -1.78 11.41 -11.66
C LEU A 96 -1.69 11.95 -13.10
N ALA A 97 -1.28 11.13 -14.05
CA ALA A 97 -1.28 11.47 -15.46
C ALA A 97 -2.29 10.59 -16.22
N LEU A 98 -3.30 11.19 -16.85
CA LEU A 98 -4.20 10.48 -17.76
C LEU A 98 -3.54 10.35 -19.13
N ARG A 99 -3.25 9.12 -19.58
CA ARG A 99 -2.55 8.85 -20.85
C ARG A 99 -3.34 7.92 -21.74
N ALA A 100 -3.19 8.10 -23.05
CA ALA A 100 -3.62 7.13 -24.04
C ALA A 100 -2.50 6.12 -24.33
N GLY A 101 -2.86 4.85 -24.47
CA GLY A 101 -1.97 3.80 -24.98
C GLY A 101 -2.72 2.77 -25.81
N ALA A 102 -2.01 1.75 -26.29
CA ALA A 102 -2.58 0.71 -27.14
C ALA A 102 -3.78 -0.02 -26.50
N ALA A 103 -3.82 -0.11 -25.16
CA ALA A 103 -4.89 -0.74 -24.40
C ALA A 103 -6.03 0.21 -23.98
N GLY A 104 -6.01 1.48 -24.42
CA GLY A 104 -6.99 2.50 -24.04
C GLY A 104 -6.41 3.59 -23.13
N LEU A 105 -7.30 4.34 -22.47
CA LEU A 105 -6.93 5.38 -21.52
C LEU A 105 -6.61 4.76 -20.15
N ARG A 106 -5.59 5.30 -19.46
CA ARG A 106 -5.23 4.92 -18.09
C ARG A 106 -4.65 6.09 -17.31
N PHE A 107 -4.76 6.03 -15.98
CA PHE A 107 -4.02 6.91 -15.10
C PHE A 107 -2.66 6.30 -14.74
N GLU A 108 -1.63 7.14 -14.64
CA GLU A 108 -0.29 6.77 -14.19
C GLU A 108 0.21 7.72 -13.08
N PRO A 109 0.49 7.22 -11.86
CA PRO A 109 0.07 5.90 -11.39
C PRO A 109 -1.46 5.77 -11.34
N ASP A 110 -1.98 4.54 -11.29
CA ASP A 110 -3.40 4.25 -11.09
C ASP A 110 -3.79 4.20 -9.60
N THR A 111 -2.81 4.40 -8.72
CA THR A 111 -2.98 4.37 -7.28
C THR A 111 -2.12 5.46 -6.64
N GLY A 112 -2.55 5.97 -5.48
CA GLY A 112 -1.77 6.97 -4.76
C GLY A 112 -2.32 7.25 -3.37
N ALA A 113 -1.55 7.96 -2.55
CA ALA A 113 -1.95 8.37 -1.21
C ALA A 113 -1.71 9.86 -1.02
N VAL A 114 -2.57 10.48 -0.23
CA VAL A 114 -2.48 11.88 0.17
C VAL A 114 -3.03 12.03 1.60
N ALA A 115 -2.70 13.11 2.29
CA ALA A 115 -3.38 13.44 3.53
C ALA A 115 -4.83 13.86 3.27
N ALA A 116 -5.73 13.61 4.22
CA ALA A 116 -7.07 14.19 4.19
C ALA A 116 -6.99 15.72 4.17
N GLY A 117 -7.76 16.36 3.29
CA GLY A 117 -7.65 17.78 2.96
C GLY A 117 -6.52 18.12 1.98
N GLY A 118 -5.64 17.17 1.67
CA GLY A 118 -4.53 17.35 0.76
C GLY A 118 -4.92 17.30 -0.72
N ARG A 119 -3.96 17.68 -1.58
CA ARG A 119 -4.22 18.00 -2.99
C ARG A 119 -3.99 16.81 -3.92
N VAL A 120 -4.94 16.57 -4.82
CA VAL A 120 -4.84 15.67 -5.96
C VAL A 120 -4.66 16.50 -7.22
N VAL A 121 -3.68 16.17 -8.05
CA VAL A 121 -3.42 16.81 -9.33
C VAL A 121 -3.51 15.79 -10.44
N VAL A 122 -4.37 16.05 -11.42
CA VAL A 122 -4.55 15.22 -12.61
C VAL A 122 -4.06 16.00 -13.82
N GLU A 123 -3.01 15.50 -14.48
CA GLU A 123 -2.53 16.04 -15.75
C GLU A 123 -3.10 15.22 -16.91
N ASN A 124 -3.70 15.87 -17.89
CA ASN A 124 -4.15 15.19 -19.11
C ASN A 124 -3.01 15.14 -20.13
N ARG A 125 -2.54 13.94 -20.44
CA ARG A 125 -1.53 13.64 -21.47
C ARG A 125 -2.07 12.62 -22.46
N SER A 126 -3.37 12.68 -22.76
CA SER A 126 -4.03 11.68 -23.60
C SER A 126 -4.04 12.03 -25.09
N GLY A 127 -3.56 13.22 -25.48
CA GLY A 127 -3.58 13.72 -26.86
C GLY A 127 -4.92 14.31 -27.29
N ALA A 128 -5.88 14.43 -26.38
CA ALA A 128 -7.18 15.05 -26.60
C ALA A 128 -7.77 15.55 -25.27
N ALA A 129 -8.71 16.47 -25.32
CA ALA A 129 -9.44 16.90 -24.13
C ALA A 129 -10.29 15.75 -23.55
N ARG A 130 -10.26 15.59 -22.23
CA ARG A 130 -10.98 14.52 -21.51
C ARG A 130 -11.79 15.07 -20.37
N VAL A 131 -12.85 14.36 -19.99
CA VAL A 131 -13.59 14.67 -18.76
C VAL A 131 -12.96 13.87 -17.63
N VAL A 132 -12.63 14.53 -16.52
CA VAL A 132 -12.16 13.90 -15.28
C VAL A 132 -13.23 14.07 -14.23
N SER A 133 -13.54 12.98 -13.53
CA SER A 133 -14.56 12.90 -12.47
C SER A 133 -13.97 12.36 -11.18
N CYS A 134 -14.35 12.97 -10.06
CA CYS A 134 -14.14 12.45 -8.71
C CYS A 134 -15.34 12.85 -7.84
N PRO A 135 -16.38 11.99 -7.73
CA PRO A 135 -17.63 12.33 -7.04
C PRO A 135 -17.44 12.70 -5.57
N ALA A 136 -16.54 12.00 -4.85
CA ALA A 136 -16.24 12.28 -3.44
C ALA A 136 -15.69 13.70 -3.21
N ALA A 137 -15.08 14.30 -4.24
CA ALA A 137 -14.57 15.66 -4.23
C ALA A 137 -15.49 16.66 -4.99
N GLY A 138 -16.66 16.22 -5.47
CA GLY A 138 -17.56 17.06 -6.27
C GLY A 138 -16.97 17.50 -7.62
N VAL A 139 -16.04 16.73 -8.18
CA VAL A 139 -15.31 17.07 -9.41
C VAL A 139 -15.98 16.41 -10.61
N LEU A 140 -16.33 17.23 -11.59
CA LEU A 140 -16.65 16.82 -12.97
C LEU A 140 -16.22 17.96 -13.89
N ARG A 141 -15.10 17.80 -14.58
CA ARG A 141 -14.47 18.87 -15.37
C ARG A 141 -13.86 18.33 -16.65
N ARG A 142 -14.01 19.10 -17.72
CA ARG A 142 -13.23 18.91 -18.95
C ARG A 142 -11.82 19.49 -18.74
N VAL A 143 -10.81 18.71 -19.11
CA VAL A 143 -9.39 19.04 -19.01
C VAL A 143 -8.80 18.93 -20.42
N GLU A 144 -8.29 20.04 -20.95
CA GLU A 144 -7.64 20.06 -22.26
C GLU A 144 -6.34 19.24 -22.24
N ASP A 145 -5.85 18.81 -23.41
CA ASP A 145 -4.57 18.10 -23.49
C ASP A 145 -3.41 19.00 -23.03
N GLY A 146 -2.49 18.44 -22.24
CA GLY A 146 -1.41 19.17 -21.58
C GLY A 146 -1.82 20.02 -20.37
N ALA A 147 -3.12 20.12 -20.06
CA ALA A 147 -3.62 20.87 -18.91
C ALA A 147 -3.68 20.00 -17.64
N SER A 148 -3.69 20.67 -16.49
CA SER A 148 -3.83 20.05 -15.17
C SER A 148 -5.08 20.51 -14.44
N LEU A 149 -5.73 19.57 -13.77
CA LEU A 149 -6.83 19.79 -12.85
C LEU A 149 -6.37 19.48 -11.42
N ALA A 150 -6.52 20.42 -10.51
CA ALA A 150 -6.23 20.21 -9.09
C ALA A 150 -7.51 20.29 -8.26
N PHE A 151 -7.64 19.40 -7.26
CA PHE A 151 -8.74 19.41 -6.29
C PHE A 151 -8.27 18.88 -4.93
N GLN A 152 -9.07 19.07 -3.89
CA GLN A 152 -8.75 18.62 -2.53
C GLN A 152 -9.46 17.31 -2.19
N ALA A 153 -8.76 16.41 -1.50
CA ALA A 153 -9.31 15.19 -0.94
C ALA A 153 -10.02 15.50 0.40
N GLY A 154 -11.20 16.14 0.33
CA GLY A 154 -11.81 16.81 1.48
C GLY A 154 -12.14 15.93 2.70
N ARG A 155 -12.21 14.60 2.56
CA ARG A 155 -12.43 13.66 3.68
C ARG A 155 -11.46 12.49 3.57
N ALA A 156 -11.12 11.90 4.70
CA ALA A 156 -10.36 10.66 4.75
C ALA A 156 -11.14 9.51 4.10
N GLY A 157 -10.41 8.56 3.50
CA GLY A 157 -10.96 7.39 2.82
C GLY A 157 -10.50 7.26 1.38
N GLU A 158 -11.11 6.31 0.66
CA GLU A 158 -10.81 6.07 -0.76
C GLU A 158 -11.53 7.09 -1.65
N LEU A 159 -10.78 7.63 -2.62
CA LEU A 159 -11.26 8.48 -3.70
C LEU A 159 -11.06 7.74 -5.02
N GLU A 160 -12.15 7.58 -5.77
CA GLU A 160 -12.08 7.12 -7.15
C GLU A 160 -12.00 8.33 -8.09
N VAL A 161 -10.96 8.36 -8.92
CA VAL A 161 -10.77 9.34 -9.99
C VAL A 161 -10.89 8.60 -11.31
N PHE A 162 -11.76 9.06 -12.21
CA PHE A 162 -11.97 8.35 -13.48
C PHE A 162 -12.30 9.27 -14.64
N ALA A 163 -12.09 8.78 -15.86
CA ALA A 163 -12.55 9.42 -17.09
C ALA A 163 -13.83 8.71 -17.59
N PRO A 164 -15.01 9.37 -17.63
CA PRO A 164 -16.28 8.69 -17.94
C PRO A 164 -16.37 8.08 -19.35
N ASP A 165 -15.51 8.51 -20.27
CA ASP A 165 -15.46 8.06 -21.67
C ASP A 165 -14.67 6.76 -21.88
N ASP A 166 -13.92 6.29 -20.87
CA ASP A 166 -13.25 4.99 -20.90
C ASP A 166 -13.31 4.32 -19.51
N PRO A 167 -14.03 3.19 -19.36
CA PRO A 167 -14.18 2.52 -18.07
C PRO A 167 -12.86 2.00 -17.48
N ARG A 168 -11.79 1.88 -18.28
CA ARG A 168 -10.44 1.47 -17.84
C ARG A 168 -9.65 2.62 -17.24
N ALA A 169 -9.99 3.86 -17.56
CA ALA A 169 -9.35 5.05 -17.03
C ALA A 169 -9.86 5.34 -15.62
N ARG A 170 -9.32 4.62 -14.64
CA ARG A 170 -9.60 4.78 -13.21
C ARG A 170 -8.30 4.84 -12.42
N ALA A 171 -8.30 5.64 -11.37
CA ALA A 171 -7.29 5.68 -10.34
C ALA A 171 -7.95 5.66 -8.96
N ARG A 172 -7.26 5.08 -7.98
CA ARG A 172 -7.67 5.05 -6.57
C ARG A 172 -6.68 5.84 -5.73
N VAL A 173 -7.14 6.91 -5.10
CA VAL A 173 -6.33 7.68 -4.16
C VAL A 173 -6.85 7.42 -2.75
N PHE A 174 -5.98 7.08 -1.81
CA PHE A 174 -6.34 7.01 -0.40
C PHE A 174 -5.99 8.32 0.31
N ALA A 175 -6.99 8.97 0.91
CA ALA A 175 -6.81 10.11 1.79
C ALA A 175 -6.67 9.63 3.24
N ALA A 176 -5.45 9.69 3.78
CA ALA A 176 -5.18 9.26 5.14
C ALA A 176 -5.66 10.29 6.19
N PRO A 177 -6.31 9.86 7.29
CA PRO A 177 -6.80 10.77 8.32
C PRO A 177 -5.67 11.39 9.16
N GLY A 178 -4.50 10.74 9.24
CA GLY A 178 -3.34 11.16 10.02
C GLY A 178 -2.01 10.93 9.30
N PRO A 179 -0.87 10.89 10.02
CA PRO A 179 0.42 10.53 9.45
C PRO A 179 0.32 9.19 8.71
N PHE A 180 0.90 9.09 7.52
CA PHE A 180 0.80 7.89 6.68
C PHE A 180 2.11 7.57 5.94
N ALA A 181 2.21 6.33 5.49
CA ALA A 181 3.25 5.86 4.58
C ALA A 181 2.64 4.89 3.56
N ALA A 182 3.02 5.05 2.29
CA ALA A 182 2.78 4.00 1.30
C ALA A 182 3.70 2.82 1.60
N VAL A 183 3.18 1.62 1.41
CA VAL A 183 3.92 0.37 1.57
C VAL A 183 4.74 0.12 0.30
N ASP A 184 6.01 -0.26 0.46
CA ASP A 184 6.87 -0.58 -0.68
C ASP A 184 6.62 -1.99 -1.23
N GLU A 185 7.31 -2.34 -2.33
CA GLU A 185 7.15 -3.65 -2.99
C GLU A 185 7.51 -4.84 -2.08
N ALA A 186 8.37 -4.64 -1.08
CA ALA A 186 8.75 -5.66 -0.10
C ALA A 186 7.78 -5.72 1.09
N GLY A 187 6.72 -4.91 1.08
CA GLY A 187 5.77 -4.78 2.17
C GLY A 187 6.25 -3.90 3.32
N ARG A 188 7.39 -3.21 3.19
CA ARG A 188 7.92 -2.38 4.27
C ARG A 188 7.22 -1.02 4.29
N TYR A 189 7.03 -0.51 5.49
CA TYR A 189 6.59 0.87 5.72
C TYR A 189 7.35 1.50 6.89
N ALA A 190 7.35 2.83 6.96
CA ALA A 190 7.87 3.60 8.08
C ALA A 190 7.13 4.93 8.21
N LEU A 191 6.58 5.20 9.39
CA LEU A 191 6.08 6.50 9.80
C LEU A 191 7.07 7.06 10.82
N LEU A 192 7.68 8.19 10.50
CA LEU A 192 8.73 8.81 11.31
C LEU A 192 8.31 10.18 11.77
N ASP A 193 8.97 10.65 12.82
CA ASP A 193 8.81 11.99 13.38
C ASP A 193 7.35 12.30 13.77
N VAL A 194 6.63 11.29 14.29
CA VAL A 194 5.24 11.41 14.77
C VAL A 194 5.20 11.75 16.25
N GLU A 195 4.09 12.34 16.71
CA GLU A 195 3.91 12.65 18.14
C GLU A 195 3.88 11.38 19.01
N PRO A 196 4.59 11.35 20.15
CA PRO A 196 4.52 10.26 21.11
C PRO A 196 3.12 10.02 21.71
N GLY A 197 2.93 8.83 22.28
CA GLY A 197 1.75 8.41 23.03
C GLY A 197 0.97 7.23 22.41
N ALA A 198 -0.12 6.85 23.08
CA ALA A 198 -1.03 5.81 22.62
C ALA A 198 -1.74 6.20 21.32
N ARG A 199 -1.70 5.31 20.33
CA ARG A 199 -2.31 5.50 19.01
C ARG A 199 -2.86 4.18 18.46
N ARG A 200 -3.66 4.27 17.39
CA ARG A 200 -4.08 3.12 16.58
C ARG A 200 -3.43 3.22 15.21
N LEU A 201 -2.72 2.16 14.84
CA LEU A 201 -2.06 1.98 13.55
C LEU A 201 -2.98 1.16 12.65
N HIS A 202 -3.25 1.66 11.45
CA HIS A 202 -4.16 1.03 10.49
C HIS A 202 -3.42 0.69 9.21
N ALA A 203 -3.84 -0.39 8.56
CA ALA A 203 -3.47 -0.70 7.18
C ALA A 203 -4.72 -0.69 6.30
N TRP A 204 -4.62 -0.01 5.17
CA TRP A 204 -5.64 0.03 4.13
C TRP A 204 -5.11 -0.57 2.83
N HIS A 205 -5.98 -1.32 2.15
CA HIS A 205 -5.74 -1.85 0.82
C HIS A 205 -7.07 -1.87 0.05
N SER A 206 -7.05 -1.56 -1.24
CA SER A 206 -8.24 -1.39 -2.08
C SER A 206 -9.14 -2.62 -2.24
N ARG A 207 -8.63 -3.81 -1.91
CA ARG A 207 -9.33 -5.10 -2.10
C ARG A 207 -9.43 -5.96 -0.84
N LEU A 208 -8.84 -5.53 0.27
CA LEU A 208 -8.82 -6.32 1.51
C LEU A 208 -9.46 -5.53 2.65
N PRO A 209 -10.15 -6.20 3.58
CA PRO A 209 -10.66 -5.53 4.78
C PRO A 209 -9.51 -4.83 5.52
N PRO A 210 -9.71 -3.61 6.05
CA PRO A 210 -8.68 -2.91 6.80
C PRO A 210 -8.32 -3.66 8.08
N ALA A 211 -7.07 -3.51 8.52
CA ALA A 211 -6.57 -4.02 9.80
C ALA A 211 -6.11 -2.87 10.69
N ALA A 212 -6.25 -3.05 12.01
CA ALA A 212 -5.88 -2.03 12.98
C ALA A 212 -5.20 -2.65 14.21
N ARG A 213 -4.26 -1.93 14.81
CA ARG A 213 -3.51 -2.37 15.99
C ARG A 213 -3.21 -1.19 16.93
N ALA A 214 -3.43 -1.36 18.22
CA ALA A 214 -3.00 -0.38 19.22
C ALA A 214 -1.47 -0.38 19.35
N VAL A 215 -0.88 0.81 19.43
CA VAL A 215 0.57 1.01 19.55
C VAL A 215 0.86 2.09 20.59
N GLU A 216 1.90 1.89 21.39
CA GLU A 216 2.43 2.90 22.30
C GLU A 216 3.73 3.45 21.72
N LEU A 217 3.77 4.76 21.47
CA LEU A 217 4.92 5.43 20.85
C LEU A 217 5.70 6.21 21.90
N ALA A 218 6.92 5.76 22.23
CA ALA A 218 7.79 6.45 23.18
C ALA A 218 8.67 7.50 22.47
N PRO A 219 8.95 8.65 23.09
CA PRO A 219 9.83 9.66 22.51
C PRO A 219 11.24 9.09 22.25
N GLY A 220 11.87 9.50 21.16
CA GLY A 220 13.18 9.06 20.72
C GLY A 220 13.25 7.62 20.24
N THR A 221 12.11 6.92 20.11
CA THR A 221 12.05 5.49 19.80
C THR A 221 11.33 5.22 18.48
N VAL A 222 11.82 4.21 17.74
CA VAL A 222 11.21 3.71 16.50
C VAL A 222 10.74 2.27 16.73
N THR A 223 9.45 2.11 17.00
CA THR A 223 8.85 0.83 17.38
C THR A 223 8.61 -0.04 16.14
N ARG A 224 9.01 -1.32 16.19
CA ARG A 224 8.66 -2.27 15.13
C ARG A 224 7.28 -2.86 15.36
N VAL A 225 6.41 -2.77 14.36
CA VAL A 225 5.06 -3.36 14.36
C VAL A 225 4.85 -3.98 12.99
N ASP A 226 4.60 -5.28 12.93
CA ASP A 226 4.21 -5.96 11.69
C ASP A 226 2.67 -6.07 11.65
N LEU A 227 2.09 -5.92 10.46
CA LEU A 227 0.65 -5.92 10.20
C LEU A 227 0.29 -7.00 9.17
N GLU A 228 -0.92 -7.55 9.30
CA GLU A 228 -1.46 -8.55 8.40
C GLU A 228 -2.85 -8.11 7.91
N LEU A 229 -3.08 -8.19 6.59
CA LEU A 229 -4.38 -7.95 5.96
C LEU A 229 -4.88 -9.25 5.34
N GLY A 230 -6.04 -9.73 5.77
CA GLY A 230 -6.60 -10.97 5.25
C GLY A 230 -8.12 -11.05 5.41
N VAL A 231 -8.74 -11.81 4.51
CA VAL A 231 -10.16 -12.16 4.59
C VAL A 231 -10.34 -13.22 5.68
N GLY A 232 -10.91 -12.82 6.82
CA GLY A 232 -11.14 -13.69 7.98
C GLY A 232 -10.46 -13.21 9.27
N HIS A 233 -9.67 -12.14 9.22
CA HIS A 233 -9.03 -11.52 10.39
C HIS A 233 -9.61 -10.13 10.64
N ALA A 234 -10.92 -9.96 10.43
CA ALA A 234 -11.61 -8.70 10.71
C ALA A 234 -11.39 -8.35 12.18
N GLY A 235 -10.47 -7.40 12.41
CA GLY A 235 -10.04 -6.84 13.69
C GLY A 235 -10.45 -7.63 14.92
N GLY A 236 -9.56 -8.51 15.39
CA GLY A 236 -9.55 -8.89 16.79
C GLY A 236 -9.25 -7.65 17.64
N GLU A 237 -10.24 -6.77 17.81
CA GLU A 237 -10.38 -6.07 19.07
C GLU A 237 -10.49 -7.19 20.09
N GLY A 238 -9.43 -7.37 20.88
CA GLY A 238 -9.47 -8.24 22.04
C GLY A 238 -10.69 -7.86 22.85
N GLY A 239 -11.75 -8.67 22.73
CA GLY A 239 -12.83 -8.71 23.68
C GLY A 239 -12.24 -9.20 24.99
N ASP A 240 -11.68 -8.25 25.74
CA ASP A 240 -11.30 -8.45 27.13
C ASP A 240 -12.59 -8.45 27.96
N ALA A 241 -12.90 -9.64 28.47
CA ALA A 241 -13.64 -9.96 29.68
C ALA A 241 -14.83 -9.09 30.11
N ARG A 242 -16.03 -9.69 30.07
CA ARG A 242 -16.93 -9.71 31.23
C ARG A 242 -17.50 -11.10 31.43
#